data_AF-A0AAE3R989-F1
#
_entry.id   AF-A0AAE3R989-F1
#
_cell.length_a   1.000
_cell.length_b   1.000
_cell.length_c   1.000
_cell.angle_alpha   90.00
_cell.angle_beta   90.00
_cell.angle_gamma   90.00
#
_symmetry.space_group_name_H-M   'P 1'
#
loop_
_entity.id
_entity.type
_entity.pdbx_description
1 polymer ?
#
loop_
_entity_poly.entity_id
_entity_poly.type
_entity_poly.pdbx_seq_one_letter_code
_entity_poly.pdbx_strand_id
1 'polypeptide(L)'
;MNCIHCGNEIPEARQKALPNTKTCINCSTTNRVYGFAIISGKTTYSEIQIVTEETAQNLYTQQDRKGSVATGVQFKTQPPSKLSNFDFE
;
A
#
# COMPACT_ATOMS: atom_id res chain seq x y z
N MET A 1 -19.19 -7.75 -17.84
CA MET A 1 -18.72 -9.13 -17.58
C MET A 1 -18.98 -9.43 -16.10
N ASN A 2 -19.47 -10.61 -15.75
CA ASN A 2 -19.92 -10.90 -14.37
C ASN A 2 -18.94 -11.82 -13.64
N CYS A 3 -18.83 -11.63 -12.33
CA CYS A 3 -17.97 -12.44 -11.47
C CYS A 3 -18.54 -13.86 -11.30
N ILE A 4 -17.68 -14.87 -11.43
CA ILE A 4 -18.07 -16.29 -11.29
C ILE A 4 -18.53 -16.68 -9.87
N HIS A 5 -18.10 -15.95 -8.84
CA HIS A 5 -18.41 -16.29 -7.44
C HIS A 5 -19.66 -15.60 -6.90
N CYS A 6 -19.82 -14.29 -7.13
CA CYS A 6 -20.94 -13.51 -6.59
C CYS A 6 -21.96 -13.04 -7.63
N GLY A 7 -21.71 -13.27 -8.93
CA GLY A 7 -22.61 -12.85 -10.00
C GLY A 7 -22.63 -11.35 -10.29
N ASN A 8 -22.01 -10.52 -9.44
CA ASN A 8 -21.95 -9.07 -9.64
C ASN A 8 -21.14 -8.67 -10.87
N GLU A 9 -21.48 -7.51 -11.43
CA GLU A 9 -20.75 -6.91 -12.53
C GLU A 9 -19.31 -6.57 -12.11
N ILE A 10 -18.33 -6.97 -12.94
CA ILE A 10 -16.92 -6.65 -12.71
C ILE A 10 -16.69 -5.20 -13.16
N PRO A 11 -16.11 -4.33 -12.32
CA PRO A 11 -15.84 -2.94 -12.69
C PRO A 11 -15.00 -2.82 -13.97
N GLU A 12 -15.35 -1.87 -14.85
CA GLU A 12 -14.67 -1.68 -16.15
C GLU A 12 -13.16 -1.46 -16.00
N ALA A 13 -12.73 -0.69 -15.00
CA ALA A 13 -11.31 -0.45 -14.73
C ALA A 13 -10.52 -1.75 -14.51
N ARG A 14 -11.14 -2.75 -13.87
CA ARG A 14 -10.54 -4.07 -13.63
C ARG A 14 -10.51 -4.91 -14.90
N GLN A 15 -11.55 -4.84 -15.73
CA GLN A 15 -11.57 -5.49 -17.04
C GLN A 15 -10.50 -4.88 -17.97
N LYS A 16 -10.28 -3.56 -17.91
CA LYS A 16 -9.24 -2.87 -18.68
C LYS A 16 -7.83 -3.26 -18.24
N ALA A 17 -7.60 -3.37 -16.93
CA ALA A 17 -6.31 -3.77 -16.37
C ALA A 17 -6.02 -5.28 -16.53
N LEU A 18 -7.05 -6.12 -16.41
CA LEU A 18 -6.97 -7.58 -16.45
C LEU A 18 -8.09 -8.13 -17.35
N PRO A 19 -7.92 -8.12 -18.69
CA PRO A 19 -8.98 -8.46 -19.64
C PRO A 19 -9.51 -9.90 -19.51
N ASN A 20 -8.70 -10.81 -18.97
CA ASN A 20 -9.06 -12.21 -18.78
C ASN A 20 -9.57 -12.51 -17.35
N THR A 21 -9.88 -11.49 -16.56
CA THR A 21 -10.33 -11.66 -15.18
C THR A 21 -11.75 -12.26 -15.12
N LYS A 22 -11.94 -13.28 -14.28
CA LYS A 22 -13.24 -13.93 -14.04
C LYS A 22 -13.83 -13.56 -12.67
N THR A 23 -13.08 -12.85 -11.85
CA THR A 23 -13.41 -12.58 -10.45
C THR A 23 -13.42 -11.07 -10.17
N CYS A 24 -14.42 -10.61 -9.42
CA CYS A 24 -14.49 -9.21 -8.99
C CYS A 24 -13.42 -8.91 -7.93
N ILE A 25 -13.27 -7.63 -7.58
CA ILE A 25 -12.25 -7.18 -6.63
C ILE A 25 -12.45 -7.78 -5.23
N ASN A 26 -13.70 -8.01 -4.82
CA ASN A 26 -14.04 -8.55 -3.50
C ASN A 26 -13.87 -10.07 -3.41
N CYS A 27 -14.05 -10.80 -4.52
CA CYS A 27 -13.86 -12.25 -4.57
C CYS A 27 -12.44 -12.66 -4.96
N SER A 28 -11.55 -11.69 -5.20
CA SER A 28 -10.15 -11.94 -5.53
C SER A 28 -9.40 -12.36 -4.28
N THR A 29 -8.78 -13.53 -4.29
CA THR A 29 -7.91 -14.00 -3.19
C THR A 29 -6.47 -13.51 -3.31
N THR A 30 -6.13 -12.84 -4.41
CA THR A 30 -4.80 -12.27 -4.63
C THR A 30 -4.58 -11.04 -3.75
N ASN A 31 -3.56 -11.11 -2.88
CA ASN A 31 -3.16 -10.01 -2.02
C ASN A 31 -2.64 -8.81 -2.82
N ARG A 32 -2.75 -7.62 -2.22
CA ARG A 32 -2.24 -6.38 -2.81
C ARG A 32 -0.71 -6.35 -2.74
N VAL A 33 -0.10 -5.71 -3.73
CA VAL A 33 1.33 -5.37 -3.73
C VAL A 33 1.49 -3.89 -3.44
N TYR A 34 2.59 -3.53 -2.80
CA TYR A 34 2.87 -2.17 -2.36
C TYR A 34 4.11 -1.63 -3.08
N GLY A 35 4.11 -0.35 -3.41
CA GLY A 35 5.25 0.33 -4.04
C GLY A 35 6.07 1.09 -2.99
N PHE A 36 7.38 0.95 -3.03
CA PHE A 36 8.31 1.63 -2.13
C PHE A 36 9.34 2.41 -2.93
N ALA A 37 9.50 3.70 -2.64
CA ALA A 37 10.48 4.54 -3.30
C ALA A 37 11.87 4.36 -2.67
N ILE A 38 12.84 3.95 -3.48
CA ILE A 38 14.24 3.83 -3.11
C ILE A 38 15.02 4.95 -3.78
N ILE A 39 15.69 5.78 -2.99
CA ILE A 39 16.55 6.85 -3.49
C ILE A 39 18.00 6.43 -3.29
N SER A 40 18.73 6.23 -4.38
CA SER A 40 20.15 5.90 -4.36
C SER A 40 21.01 7.07 -4.85
N GLY A 41 22.23 7.19 -4.31
CA GLY A 41 23.18 8.24 -4.74
C GLY A 41 22.85 9.64 -4.24
N LYS A 42 22.55 9.80 -2.94
CA LYS A 42 22.26 11.07 -2.24
C LYS A 42 21.03 11.86 -2.71
N THR A 43 20.56 11.69 -3.94
CA THR A 43 19.29 12.22 -4.51
C THR A 43 19.12 11.92 -6.01
N THR A 44 20.13 11.36 -6.69
CA THR A 44 20.15 11.34 -8.17
C THR A 44 19.23 10.31 -8.82
N TYR A 45 19.00 9.16 -8.17
CA TYR A 45 18.21 8.07 -8.76
C TYR A 45 17.09 7.65 -7.82
N SER A 46 15.86 7.68 -8.34
CA SER A 46 14.66 7.22 -7.64
C SER A 46 14.06 6.05 -8.39
N GLU A 47 13.96 4.90 -7.72
CA GLU A 47 13.35 3.70 -8.23
C GLU A 47 12.13 3.33 -7.37
N ILE A 48 11.09 2.76 -7.98
CA ILE A 48 9.94 2.22 -7.24
C ILE A 48 10.07 0.71 -7.21
N GLN A 49 10.33 0.16 -6.03
CA GLN A 49 10.33 -1.28 -5.81
C GLN A 49 8.91 -1.75 -5.47
N ILE A 50 8.40 -2.73 -6.23
CA ILE A 50 7.10 -3.37 -5.95
C ILE A 50 7.37 -4.58 -5.05
N VAL A 51 6.74 -4.59 -3.89
CA VAL A 51 6.94 -5.59 -2.83
C VAL A 51 5.61 -6.20 -2.38
N THR A 52 5.68 -7.36 -1.73
CA THR A 52 4.51 -8.03 -1.16
C THR A 52 4.03 -7.33 0.12
N GLU A 53 2.83 -7.64 0.58
CA GLU A 53 2.28 -7.09 1.81
C GLU A 53 3.14 -7.35 3.05
N GLU A 54 3.61 -8.58 3.24
CA GLU A 54 4.45 -8.95 4.38
C GLU A 54 5.78 -8.18 4.39
N THR A 55 6.40 -8.04 3.21
CA THR A 55 7.65 -7.30 3.08
C THR A 55 7.42 -5.80 3.27
N ALA A 56 6.29 -5.27 2.81
CA ALA A 56 5.90 -3.88 3.05
C ALA A 56 5.74 -3.59 4.56
N GLN A 57 5.02 -4.43 5.31
CA GLN A 57 4.86 -4.25 6.77
C GLN A 57 6.20 -4.26 7.51
N ASN A 58 7.09 -5.18 7.13
CA ASN A 58 8.44 -5.24 7.68
C ASN A 58 9.25 -3.95 7.39
N LEU A 59 9.19 -3.45 6.14
CA LEU A 59 9.88 -2.22 5.75
C LEU A 59 9.33 -1.00 6.48
N TYR A 60 8.00 -0.88 6.61
CA TYR A 60 7.37 0.20 7.37
C TYR A 60 7.80 0.21 8.84
N THR A 61 7.81 -0.95 9.49
CA THR A 61 8.26 -1.07 10.88
C THR A 61 9.73 -0.65 11.04
N GLN A 62 10.57 -0.96 10.04
CA GLN A 62 11.98 -0.56 10.04
C GLN A 62 12.19 0.92 9.70
N GLN A 63 11.28 1.55 8.95
CA GLN A 63 11.28 2.99 8.71
C GLN A 63 10.81 3.76 9.94
N ASP A 64 9.83 3.25 10.69
CA ASP A 64 9.35 3.83 11.94
C ASP A 64 10.32 3.60 13.12
N ARG A 65 11.60 3.35 12.83
CA ARG A 65 12.66 3.43 13.83
C ARG A 65 12.73 4.86 14.34
N LYS A 66 11.99 5.13 15.42
CA LYS A 66 12.31 6.18 16.38
C LYS A 66 13.70 5.87 16.94
N GLY A 67 14.74 6.26 16.20
CA GLY A 67 16.04 6.47 16.79
C GLY A 67 15.88 7.38 18.00
N SER A 68 16.85 7.37 18.92
CA SER A 68 16.92 8.30 20.04
C SER A 68 17.16 9.74 19.52
N VAL A 69 16.24 10.26 18.74
CA VAL A 69 16.17 11.65 18.29
C VAL A 69 15.42 12.34 19.41
N ALA A 70 16.05 13.32 20.05
CA ALA A 70 15.38 14.21 20.98
C ALA A 70 14.06 14.65 20.32
N THR A 71 12.94 14.31 20.96
CA THR A 71 11.63 14.78 20.52
C THR A 71 11.65 16.29 20.57
N GLY A 72 11.96 16.91 19.44
CA GLY A 72 11.74 18.33 19.21
C GLY A 72 10.29 18.69 19.48
N VAL A 73 10.05 19.99 19.61
CA VAL A 73 8.80 20.63 20.08
C VAL A 73 7.55 19.82 19.74
N GLN A 74 7.00 19.13 20.74
CA GLN A 74 5.75 18.41 20.61
C GLN A 74 4.59 19.42 20.63
N PHE A 75 3.94 19.60 19.49
CA PHE A 75 2.69 20.36 19.41
C PHE A 75 1.60 19.55 20.13
N LYS A 76 1.24 19.95 21.35
CA LYS A 76 0.30 19.26 22.25
C LYS A 76 -1.11 19.01 21.67
N THR A 77 -1.43 19.59 20.51
CA THR A 77 -2.78 19.59 19.92
C THR A 77 -2.88 18.90 18.57
N GLN A 78 -1.79 18.35 18.02
CA GLN A 78 -1.87 17.59 16.77
C GLN A 78 -1.66 16.10 17.05
N PRO A 79 -2.63 15.23 16.68
CA PRO A 79 -2.40 13.80 16.74
C PRO A 79 -1.19 13.46 15.87
N PRO A 80 -0.44 12.38 16.20
CA PRO A 80 0.62 11.91 15.32
C PRO A 80 0.04 11.75 13.92
N SER A 81 0.83 12.05 12.88
CA SER A 81 0.42 11.88 11.50
C SER A 81 0.04 10.41 11.27
N LYS A 82 -1.25 10.11 11.41
CA LYS A 82 -1.79 8.79 11.11
C LYS A 82 -1.62 8.59 9.61
N LEU A 83 -1.03 7.47 9.22
CA LEU A 83 -1.08 7.03 7.83
C LEU A 83 -2.56 6.77 7.53
N SER A 84 -3.23 7.67 6.81
CA SER A 84 -4.65 7.60 6.45
C SER A 84 -5.03 6.36 5.63
N ASN A 85 -4.07 5.49 5.34
CA ASN A 85 -4.20 4.36 4.42
C ASN A 85 -4.05 3.01 5.14
N PHE A 86 -3.97 3.01 6.49
CA PHE A 86 -3.87 1.80 7.32
C PHE A 86 -5.04 1.68 8.30
N ASP A 87 -6.17 2.33 8.02
CA ASP A 87 -7.41 2.09 8.74
C ASP A 87 -8.11 0.89 8.09
N PHE A 88 -8.02 -0.26 8.76
CA PHE A 88 -8.88 -1.41 8.51
C PHE A 88 -10.25 -1.15 9.16
N GLU A 89 -11.27 -0.94 8.33
CA GLU A 89 -12.67 -1.32 8.60
C GLU A 89 -13.09 -2.38 7.57
#